data_AF-A0A1S9CT05-F1
#
_entry.id   AF-A0A1S9CT05-F1
#
_cell.length_a   1.000
_cell.length_b   1.000
_cell.length_c   1.000
_cell.angle_alpha   90.00
_cell.angle_beta   90.00
_cell.angle_gamma   90.00
#
_symmetry.space_group_name_H-M   'P 1'
#
loop_
_entity.id
_entity.type
_entity.pdbx_description
1 polymer ?
#
loop_
_entity_poly.entity_id
_entity_poly.type
_entity_poly.pdbx_seq_one_letter_code
_entity_poly.pdbx_strand_id
1 'polypeptide(L)' 'MAQTTLSIRIDEGLKQQFDAFCQEVGLNTSVAINMFAKTVVREQRIPFEISLANDPFYSAENQDRLLKAAQRIEAADE' A
#
# COMPACT_ATOMS: atom_id res chain seq x y z
N MET A 1 -23.92 -8.10 17.58
CA MET A 1 -23.32 -8.61 16.33
C MET A 1 -22.39 -9.76 16.69
N ALA A 2 -22.38 -10.85 15.92
CA ALA A 2 -21.47 -11.97 16.17
C ALA A 2 -20.02 -11.50 16.01
N GLN A 3 -19.18 -11.77 17.01
CA GLN A 3 -17.74 -11.54 16.91
C GLN A 3 -17.07 -12.80 16.37
N THR A 4 -16.10 -12.63 15.49
CA THR A 4 -15.25 -13.73 15.00
C THR A 4 -13.79 -13.36 15.22
N THR A 5 -12.95 -14.37 15.44
CA THR A 5 -11.53 -14.17 15.73
C THR A 5 -10.71 -14.32 14.46
N LEU A 6 -9.80 -13.38 14.21
CA LEU A 6 -8.80 -13.47 13.16
C LEU A 6 -7.44 -13.77 13.79
N SER A 7 -6.83 -14.91 13.41
CA SER A 7 -5.49 -15.30 13.86
C SER A 7 -4.47 -15.07 12.77
N ILE A 8 -3.46 -14.23 13.05
CA ILE A 8 -2.41 -13.84 12.10
C ILE A 8 -1.06 -14.24 12.69
N ARG A 9 -0.22 -14.91 11.89
CA ARG A 9 1.20 -15.12 12.23
C ARG A 9 1.99 -13.93 11.72
N ILE A 10 2.81 -13.36 12.59
CA ILE A 10 3.62 -12.17 12.31
C ILE A 10 4.97 -12.33 13.00
N ASP A 11 6.01 -11.76 12.42
CA ASP A 11 7.31 -11.65 13.06
C ASP A 11 7.20 -10.83 14.36
N GLU A 12 7.95 -11.23 15.40
CA GLU A 12 7.88 -10.60 16.71
C GLU A 12 8.35 -9.14 16.68
N GLY A 13 9.47 -8.87 15.99
CA GLY A 13 10.02 -7.52 15.87
C GLY A 13 9.08 -6.60 15.09
N LEU A 14 8.47 -7.13 14.02
CA LEU A 14 7.44 -6.39 13.27
C LEU A 14 6.20 -6.09 14.13
N LYS A 15 5.74 -7.04 14.95
CA LYS A 15 4.60 -6.83 15.85
C LYS A 15 4.87 -5.71 16.86
N GLN A 16 6.06 -5.71 17.47
CA GLN A 16 6.44 -4.67 18.43
C GLN A 16 6.47 -3.28 17.78
N GLN A 17 7.06 -3.17 16.59
CA GLN A 17 7.10 -1.91 15.83
C GLN A 17 5.69 -1.42 15.47
N PHE A 18 4.84 -2.34 14.99
CA PHE A 18 3.48 -2.01 14.59
C PHE A 18 2.62 -1.57 15.79
N ASP A 19 2.81 -2.20 16.96
CA ASP A 19 2.11 -1.81 18.18
C ASP A 19 2.53 -0.44 18.69
N ALA A 20 3.83 -0.15 18.69
CA ALA A 20 4.36 1.16 19.06
C ALA A 20 3.77 2.25 18.15
N PHE A 21 3.80 2.02 16.83
CA PHE A 21 3.16 2.92 15.87
C PHE A 21 1.68 3.13 16.16
N CYS A 22 0.91 2.04 16.37
CA CYS A 22 -0.52 2.15 16.67
C CYS A 22 -0.76 3.02 17.91
N GLN A 23 0.02 2.85 18.97
CA GLN A 23 -0.12 3.64 20.20
C GLN A 23 0.17 5.13 19.98
N GLU A 24 1.22 5.45 19.23
CA GLU A 24 1.58 6.85 18.90
C GLU A 24 0.46 7.56 18.15
N VAL A 25 -0.24 6.85 17.26
CA VAL A 25 -1.38 7.41 16.51
C VAL A 25 -2.73 7.29 17.24
N GLY A 26 -2.75 6.79 18.49
CA GLY A 26 -3.95 6.68 19.31
C GLY A 26 -4.87 5.50 18.95
N LEU A 27 -4.33 4.46 18.34
CA LEU A 27 -5.05 3.25 17.91
C LEU A 27 -4.48 2.01 18.62
N ASN A 28 -5.26 0.93 18.61
CA ASN A 28 -4.70 -0.40 18.90
C ASN A 28 -4.64 -1.24 17.62
N THR A 29 -3.84 -2.30 17.66
CA THR A 29 -3.63 -3.24 16.55
C THR A 29 -4.95 -3.74 15.97
N SER A 30 -5.93 -4.08 16.82
CA SER A 30 -7.22 -4.61 16.40
C SER A 30 -8.03 -3.58 15.61
N VAL A 31 -8.04 -2.32 16.03
CA VAL A 31 -8.69 -1.22 15.32
C VAL A 31 -8.03 -1.01 13.96
N ALA A 32 -6.70 -1.01 13.90
CA ALA A 32 -5.95 -0.86 12.64
C ALA A 32 -6.26 -1.99 11.65
N ILE A 33 -6.25 -3.25 12.09
CA ILE A 33 -6.58 -4.41 11.25
C ILE A 33 -8.05 -4.37 10.78
N ASN A 34 -8.98 -4.00 11.66
CA ASN A 34 -10.38 -3.84 11.28
C ASN A 34 -10.58 -2.70 10.26
N MET A 35 -9.84 -1.60 10.40
CA MET A 35 -9.87 -0.49 9.45
C MET A 35 -9.34 -0.95 8.09
N PHE A 36 -8.20 -1.64 8.06
CA PHE A 36 -7.65 -2.23 6.85
C PHE A 36 -8.68 -3.13 6.14
N ALA A 37 -9.27 -4.09 6.87
CA ALA A 37 -10.26 -5.01 6.31
C ALA A 37 -11.48 -4.28 5.73
N LYS A 38 -12.00 -3.26 6.44
CA LYS A 38 -13.12 -2.44 5.96
C LYS A 38 -12.75 -1.67 4.70
N THR A 39 -11.56 -1.09 4.63
CA THR A 39 -11.11 -0.35 3.45
C THR A 39 -10.92 -1.27 2.26
N VAL A 40 -10.34 -2.47 2.45
CA VAL A 40 -10.22 -3.49 1.40
C VAL A 40 -11.57 -3.85 0.82
N VAL A 41 -12.57 -4.11 1.67
CA VAL A 41 -13.93 -4.46 1.23
C VAL A 41 -14.60 -3.28 0.53
N ARG A 42 -14.42 -2.06 1.03
CA ARG A 42 -15.01 -0.85 0.45
C ARG A 42 -14.45 -0.52 -0.93
N GLU A 43 -13.14 -0.68 -1.11
CA GLU A 43 -12.45 -0.29 -2.35
C GLU A 43 -12.21 -1.46 -3.31
N GLN A 44 -12.51 -2.70 -2.90
CA GLN A 44 -12.25 -3.92 -3.67
C GLN A 44 -10.79 -4.05 -4.14
N ARG A 45 -9.85 -3.52 -3.33
CA ARG A 45 -8.40 -3.54 -3.57
C ARG A 45 -7.64 -3.45 -2.27
N ILE A 46 -6.35 -3.72 -2.31
CA ILE A 46 -5.46 -3.49 -1.16
C ILE A 46 -5.21 -1.96 -1.03
N PRO A 47 -5.51 -1.34 0.13
CA PRO A 47 -5.45 0.12 0.33
C PRO A 47 -4.04 0.64 0.62
N PHE A 48 -3.05 0.07 -0.06
CA PHE A 48 -1.68 0.55 -0.10
C PHE A 48 -1.06 0.08 -1.41
N GLU A 49 -0.03 0.79 -1.87
CA GLU A 49 0.68 0.41 -3.08
C GLU A 49 1.48 -0.88 -2.84
N ILE A 50 1.35 -1.84 -3.75
CA ILE A 50 2.14 -3.08 -3.74
C ILE A 50 3.22 -2.90 -4.78
N SER A 51 4.34 -2.30 -4.38
CA SER A 51 5.51 -2.12 -5.23
C SER A 51 6.77 -2.63 -4.53
N LEU A 52 7.70 -3.11 -5.33
CA LEU A 52 9.07 -3.29 -4.86
C LEU A 52 9.70 -1.90 -4.84
N ALA A 53 10.38 -1.55 -3.75
CA ALA A 53 11.07 -0.26 -3.63
C ALA A 53 12.05 0.01 -4.80
N ASN A 54 12.50 -1.06 -5.49
CA ASN A 54 13.36 -1.01 -6.67
C ASN A 54 12.70 -1.67 -7.88
N ASP A 55 11.43 -1.38 -8.17
CA ASP A 55 10.82 -1.82 -9.43
C ASP A 55 11.54 -1.16 -10.63
N PRO A 56 12.21 -1.92 -11.51
CA PRO A 56 12.89 -1.37 -12.67
C PRO A 56 11.97 -0.57 -13.60
N PHE A 57 10.66 -0.89 -13.62
CA PHE A 57 9.66 -0.18 -14.41
C PHE A 57 9.48 1.27 -13.94
N TYR A 58 9.54 1.52 -12.64
CA TYR A 58 9.41 2.86 -12.05
C TYR A 58 10.77 3.58 -11.86
N SER A 59 11.85 3.06 -12.46
CA SER A 59 13.16 3.73 -12.45
C SER A 59 13.10 5.11 -13.13
N ALA A 60 13.86 6.07 -12.62
CA ALA A 60 13.90 7.43 -13.17
C ALA A 60 14.25 7.46 -14.66
N GLU A 61 15.15 6.59 -15.11
CA GLU A 61 15.52 6.45 -16.53
C GLU A 61 14.36 5.94 -17.39
N ASN A 62 13.63 4.92 -16.90
CA ASN A 62 12.49 4.39 -17.65
C ASN A 62 11.34 5.42 -17.71
N GLN A 63 11.07 6.11 -16.61
CA GLN A 63 10.05 7.17 -16.55
C GLN A 63 10.37 8.33 -17.51
N ASP A 64 11.64 8.78 -17.58
CA ASP A 64 12.08 9.79 -18.55
C ASP A 64 11.89 9.34 -20.01
N ARG A 65 12.21 8.07 -20.31
CA ARG A 65 11.95 7.50 -21.65
C ARG A 65 10.47 7.49 -22.01
N LEU A 66 9.60 7.11 -21.08
CA LEU A 66 8.15 7.07 -21.29
C LEU A 66 7.58 8.47 -21.55
N LEU A 67 8.00 9.47 -20.77
CA LEU A 67 7.59 10.87 -20.97
C LEU A 67 8.00 11.39 -22.35
N LYS A 68 9.25 11.13 -22.77
CA LYS A 68 9.72 11.48 -24.11
C LYS A 68 8.97 10.73 -25.22
N ALA A 69 8.52 9.51 -24.96
CA ALA A 69 7.71 8.76 -25.92
C ALA A 69 6.29 9.35 -26.03
N ALA A 70 5.65 9.69 -24.91
CA ALA A 70 4.34 10.33 -24.89
C ALA A 70 4.32 11.66 -25.66
N GLN A 71 5.31 12.53 -25.40
CA GLN A 71 5.45 13.81 -26.12
C GLN A 71 5.61 13.66 -27.63
N ARG A 72 6.30 12.61 -28.08
CA ARG A 72 6.47 12.33 -29.51
C ARG A 72 5.17 11.89 -30.19
N ILE A 73 4.30 11.20 -29.44
CA ILE A 73 2.99 10.77 -29.93
C ILE A 73 2.05 11.97 -29.98
N GLU A 74 1.98 12.76 -28.91
CA GLU A 74 1.14 13.97 -28.84
C GLU A 74 1.51 14.98 -29.93
N ALA A 75 2.81 15.21 -30.18
CA ALA A 75 3.27 16.11 -31.23
C ALA A 75 3.12 15.56 -32.66
N ALA A 76 2.79 14.27 -32.82
CA ALA A 76 2.52 13.67 -34.13
C ALA A 76 1.01 13.68 -34.47
N ASP A 77 0.15 13.91 -33.47
CA ASP A 77 -1.31 14.03 -33.63
C ASP A 77 -1.78 15.50 -33.82
N GLU A 78 -0.88 16.49 -33.67
CA GLU A 78 -1.06 17.91 -34.07
C GLU A 78 -0.50 18.20 -35.47
#